data_AF-A0A6L8H521-F1
#
_entry.id   AF-A0A6L8H521-F1
#
_cell.length_a   1.000
_cell.length_b   1.000
_cell.length_c   1.000
_cell.angle_alpha   90.00
_cell.angle_beta   90.00
_cell.angle_gamma   90.00
#
_symmetry.space_group_name_H-M   'P 1'
#
loop_
_entity.id
_entity.type
_entity.pdbx_description
1 polymer ?
#
loop_
_entity_poly.entity_id
_entity_poly.type
_entity_poly.pdbx_seq_one_letter_code
_entity_poly.pdbx_strand_id
1 'polypeptide(L)'
;MTQDEARSYLNYLLTLGLRREEAFGPLAIAFLREQDLTALGIAPEEQFSLIIATTQAIAAEPKRYSLKLELLQKARQLLSTTRFFDPELDKDLEHDIQKTTAELAIYNDAMKSSRNASIDRHTLIVETDLPDYFLDLAQKRAGAYYQNKYRLTKEAKTAQHFGGTPKRFEPDNEALHKEFPGACAPFMAVRTNGFHMMLPFDLKISRRPDDPLDAGIRIFYAKMGYSYPLRYEMGKLCSYHDGQVYDIALDDPNLLFVSFSGIKDAEFPSQSIPTSGDVPPEYAYPLAVLEHTGSLGPFIQVSCNFKVWFDASKVAVLIQGAPDLYEYGFQGGAGLMTRSYASDKVPTYAEAQSQPWQEGLSFNFVNLHLTLSPGTDTGVIPHSTPIFTVFPILSKQSYKFDRLASS
;
A
#
# COMPACT_ATOMS: atom_id res chain seq x y z
N MET A 1 5.13 30.40 29.40
CA MET A 1 3.93 31.16 29.80
C MET A 1 4.15 31.64 31.22
N THR A 2 3.87 32.91 31.51
CA THR A 2 3.86 33.43 32.88
C THR A 2 2.55 33.07 33.60
N GLN A 3 2.48 33.24 34.92
CA GLN A 3 1.23 32.94 35.67
C GLN A 3 0.06 33.83 35.22
N ASP A 4 0.31 35.10 34.94
CA ASP A 4 -0.73 36.05 34.48
C ASP A 4 -1.20 35.73 33.05
N GLU A 5 -0.29 35.30 32.18
CA GLU A 5 -0.62 34.80 30.84
C GLU A 5 -1.48 33.53 30.93
N ALA A 6 -1.14 32.59 31.82
CA ALA A 6 -1.87 31.35 32.00
C ALA A 6 -3.30 31.57 32.50
N ARG A 7 -3.50 32.48 33.46
CA ARG A 7 -4.83 32.86 33.95
C ARG A 7 -5.65 33.57 32.88
N SER A 8 -5.03 34.48 32.13
CA SER A 8 -5.69 35.17 31.03
C SER A 8 -6.13 34.18 29.94
N TYR A 9 -5.28 33.20 29.61
CA TYR A 9 -5.58 32.17 28.64
C TYR A 9 -6.65 31.17 29.12
N LEU A 10 -6.64 30.78 30.39
CA LEU A 10 -7.70 30.00 31.00
C LEU A 10 -9.07 30.69 30.85
N ASN A 11 -9.16 31.98 31.22
CA ASN A 11 -10.40 32.74 31.11
C ASN A 11 -10.89 32.85 29.67
N TYR A 12 -9.96 33.00 28.73
CA TYR A 12 -10.26 32.96 27.31
C TYR A 12 -10.84 31.59 26.90
N LEU A 13 -10.21 30.48 27.28
CA LEU A 13 -10.70 29.13 26.98
C LEU A 13 -12.08 28.86 27.58
N LEU A 14 -12.31 29.22 28.85
CA LEU A 14 -13.62 29.05 29.49
C LEU A 14 -14.71 29.89 28.79
N THR A 15 -14.36 31.09 28.32
CA THR A 15 -15.28 31.93 27.53
C THR A 15 -15.64 31.26 26.21
N LEU A 16 -14.66 30.69 25.49
CA LEU A 16 -14.92 29.91 24.27
C LEU A 16 -15.80 28.69 24.55
N GLY A 17 -15.53 27.98 25.64
CA GLY A 17 -16.30 26.80 26.07
C GLY A 17 -17.76 27.15 26.37
N LEU A 18 -18.01 28.24 27.10
CA LEU A 18 -19.37 28.73 27.38
C LEU A 18 -20.14 29.10 26.10
N ARG A 19 -19.43 29.66 25.11
CA ARG A 19 -19.99 30.00 23.79
C ARG A 19 -20.10 28.81 22.85
N ARG A 20 -19.59 27.64 23.23
CA ARG A 20 -19.53 26.42 22.40
C ARG A 20 -18.81 26.65 21.07
N GLU A 21 -17.78 27.48 21.08
CA GLU A 21 -16.97 27.76 19.90
C GLU A 21 -16.19 26.51 19.48
N GLU A 22 -16.16 26.19 18.19
CA GLU A 22 -15.48 24.99 17.67
C GLU A 22 -13.98 24.96 18.02
N ALA A 23 -13.36 26.13 18.15
CA ALA A 23 -11.95 26.29 18.50
C ALA A 23 -11.63 25.89 19.94
N PHE A 24 -12.61 25.82 20.84
CA PHE A 24 -12.39 25.53 22.26
C PHE A 24 -11.69 24.18 22.48
N GLY A 25 -12.24 23.09 21.92
CA GLY A 25 -11.76 21.73 22.18
C GLY A 25 -10.27 21.55 21.86
N PRO A 26 -9.80 21.86 20.64
CA PRO A 26 -8.38 21.77 20.29
C PRO A 26 -7.46 22.64 21.17
N LEU A 27 -7.86 23.87 21.47
CA LEU A 27 -7.04 24.81 22.26
C LEU A 27 -6.95 24.38 23.72
N ALA A 28 -8.05 23.90 24.31
CA ALA A 28 -8.07 23.40 25.68
C ALA A 28 -7.24 22.12 25.83
N ILE A 29 -7.31 21.19 24.87
CA ILE A 29 -6.48 19.97 24.86
C ILE A 29 -4.99 20.32 24.80
N ALA A 30 -4.59 21.25 23.94
CA ALA A 30 -3.20 21.69 23.84
C ALA A 30 -2.72 22.28 25.17
N PHE A 31 -3.51 23.17 25.77
CA PHE A 31 -3.19 23.78 27.06
C PHE A 31 -3.06 22.76 28.20
N LEU A 32 -3.97 21.78 28.27
CA LEU A 32 -3.97 20.73 29.29
C LEU A 32 -2.80 19.74 29.17
N ARG A 33 -2.23 19.56 27.97
CA ARG A 33 -1.14 18.60 27.72
C ARG A 33 0.25 19.25 27.73
N GLU A 34 0.36 20.47 27.25
CA GLU A 34 1.65 21.13 27.02
C GLU A 34 2.14 21.97 28.19
N GLN A 35 1.27 22.25 29.18
CA GLN A 35 1.58 23.12 30.30
C GLN A 35 1.38 22.42 31.65
N ASP A 36 2.28 22.69 32.60
CA ASP A 36 2.08 22.32 34.01
C ASP A 36 1.23 23.39 34.70
N LEU A 37 -0.08 23.17 34.73
CA LEU A 37 -1.05 24.12 35.26
C LEU A 37 -0.86 24.40 36.75
N THR A 38 -0.34 23.44 37.51
CA THR A 38 -0.05 23.62 38.94
C THR A 38 1.16 24.52 39.14
N ALA A 39 2.24 24.31 38.36
CA ALA A 39 3.41 25.20 38.38
C ALA A 39 3.05 26.64 37.92
N LEU A 40 2.05 26.76 37.05
CA LEU A 40 1.53 28.05 36.57
C LEU A 40 0.53 28.72 37.54
N GLY A 41 0.26 28.12 38.70
CA GLY A 41 -0.60 28.72 39.74
C GLY A 41 -2.09 28.72 39.42
N ILE A 42 -2.53 27.81 38.54
CA ILE A 42 -3.95 27.56 38.25
C ILE A 42 -4.52 26.66 39.34
N ALA A 43 -5.61 27.10 39.97
CA ALA A 43 -6.21 26.40 41.10
C ALA A 43 -6.81 25.04 40.69
N PRO A 44 -6.90 24.06 41.60
CA PRO A 44 -7.55 22.78 41.34
C PRO A 44 -8.97 22.92 40.78
N GLU A 45 -9.75 23.88 41.28
CA GLU A 45 -11.10 24.16 40.79
C GLU A 45 -11.11 24.60 39.32
N GLU A 46 -10.19 25.49 38.96
CA GLU A 46 -10.04 26.03 37.61
C GLU A 46 -9.61 24.94 36.63
N GLN A 47 -8.66 24.10 37.04
CA GLN A 47 -8.23 22.93 36.27
C GLN A 47 -9.39 21.95 36.10
N PHE A 48 -10.17 21.67 37.16
CA PHE A 48 -11.32 20.78 37.11
C PHE A 48 -12.38 21.27 36.12
N SER A 49 -12.79 22.55 36.23
CA SER A 49 -13.77 23.14 35.32
C SER A 49 -13.32 23.10 33.87
N LEU A 50 -12.04 23.39 33.59
CA LEU A 50 -11.50 23.30 32.23
C LEU A 50 -11.52 21.86 31.69
N ILE A 51 -11.13 20.88 32.52
CA ILE A 51 -11.13 19.46 32.12
C ILE A 51 -12.56 18.99 31.79
N ILE A 52 -13.54 19.27 32.66
CA ILE A 52 -14.95 18.88 32.44
C ILE A 52 -15.52 19.55 31.19
N ALA A 53 -15.27 20.84 30.99
CA ALA A 53 -15.70 21.51 29.77
C ALA A 53 -15.06 20.85 28.52
N THR A 54 -13.78 20.48 28.61
CA THR A 54 -13.06 19.81 27.52
C THR A 54 -13.64 18.43 27.22
N THR A 55 -13.98 17.62 28.22
CA THR A 55 -14.57 16.28 27.98
C THR A 55 -15.95 16.36 27.32
N GLN A 56 -16.73 17.38 27.64
CA GLN A 56 -18.04 17.65 27.02
C GLN A 56 -17.90 18.14 25.56
N ALA A 57 -16.82 18.86 25.25
CA ALA A 57 -16.53 19.33 23.89
C ALA A 57 -15.93 18.26 22.96
N ILE A 58 -15.47 17.11 23.51
CA ILE A 58 -14.98 15.99 22.71
C ILE A 58 -16.16 15.35 21.97
N ALA A 59 -16.09 15.36 20.63
CA ALA A 59 -17.04 14.66 19.77
C ALA A 59 -17.18 13.18 20.16
N ALA A 60 -18.39 12.63 20.05
CA ALA A 60 -18.73 11.24 20.32
C ALA A 60 -18.18 10.27 19.26
N GLU A 61 -16.86 10.29 19.05
CA GLU A 61 -16.13 9.42 18.13
C GLU A 61 -15.25 8.46 18.94
N PRO A 62 -15.39 7.13 18.80
CA PRO A 62 -14.64 6.16 19.61
C PRO A 62 -13.10 6.31 19.53
N LYS A 63 -12.58 6.76 18.39
CA LYS A 63 -11.15 7.08 18.21
C LYS A 63 -10.61 8.17 19.16
N ARG A 64 -11.49 8.98 19.77
CA ARG A 64 -11.15 10.04 20.74
C ARG A 64 -11.39 9.63 22.19
N TYR A 65 -11.97 8.44 22.43
CA TYR A 65 -12.37 8.03 23.77
C TYR A 65 -11.19 7.72 24.68
N SER A 66 -10.03 7.35 24.14
CA SER A 66 -8.80 7.25 24.94
C SER A 66 -8.44 8.58 25.60
N LEU A 67 -8.53 9.69 24.87
CA LEU A 67 -8.27 11.03 25.42
C LEU A 67 -9.38 11.44 26.41
N LYS A 68 -10.64 11.15 26.09
CA LYS A 68 -11.77 11.43 26.99
C LYS A 68 -11.62 10.69 28.32
N LEU A 69 -11.21 9.42 28.30
CA LEU A 69 -10.93 8.61 29.49
C LEU A 69 -9.80 9.20 30.33
N GLU A 70 -8.68 9.59 29.71
CA GLU A 70 -7.55 10.22 30.41
C GLU A 70 -8.00 11.49 31.15
N LEU A 71 -8.78 12.34 30.49
CA LEU A 71 -9.30 13.57 31.10
C LEU A 71 -10.31 13.30 32.22
N LEU A 72 -11.24 12.35 32.05
CA LEU A 72 -12.21 11.97 33.09
C LEU A 72 -11.50 11.40 34.34
N GLN A 73 -10.49 10.54 34.15
CA GLN A 73 -9.68 10.00 35.23
C GLN A 73 -8.92 11.12 35.97
N LYS A 74 -8.34 12.08 35.23
CA LYS A 74 -7.68 13.25 35.80
C LYS A 74 -8.65 14.14 36.57
N ALA A 75 -9.86 14.38 36.04
CA ALA A 75 -10.91 15.13 36.73
C ALA A 75 -11.30 14.46 38.06
N ARG A 76 -11.49 13.13 38.05
CA ARG A 76 -11.84 12.37 39.24
C ARG A 76 -10.75 12.40 40.31
N GLN A 77 -9.47 12.27 39.92
CA GLN A 77 -8.34 12.42 40.84
C GLN A 77 -8.30 13.82 41.49
N LEU A 78 -8.55 14.85 40.67
CA LEU A 78 -8.49 16.25 41.10
C LEU A 78 -9.67 16.64 42.01
N LEU A 79 -10.86 16.05 41.80
CA LEU A 79 -12.11 16.39 42.51
C LEU A 79 -11.93 16.46 44.03
N SER A 80 -11.22 15.48 44.62
CA SER A 80 -10.93 15.40 46.07
C SER A 80 -10.17 16.60 46.65
N THR A 81 -9.48 17.37 45.80
CA THR A 81 -8.69 18.54 46.19
C THR A 81 -9.41 19.87 45.92
N THR A 82 -10.61 19.81 45.35
CA THR A 82 -11.43 20.98 45.02
C THR A 82 -12.50 21.22 46.06
N ARG A 83 -12.99 22.46 46.14
CA ARG A 83 -14.23 22.79 46.88
C ARG A 83 -15.50 22.20 46.26
N PHE A 84 -15.42 21.67 45.03
CA PHE A 84 -16.54 21.02 44.34
C PHE A 84 -16.74 19.57 44.77
N PHE A 85 -15.92 19.06 45.70
CA PHE A 85 -16.05 17.68 46.14
C PHE A 85 -17.46 17.40 46.66
N ASP A 86 -18.14 16.52 45.93
CA ASP A 86 -19.48 16.05 46.21
C ASP A 86 -19.54 14.56 45.87
N PRO A 87 -20.01 13.68 46.79
CA PRO A 87 -20.13 12.25 46.55
C PRO A 87 -21.01 11.88 45.35
N GLU A 88 -21.99 12.70 44.96
CA GLU A 88 -22.79 12.46 43.75
C GLU A 88 -21.96 12.74 42.49
N LEU A 89 -21.24 13.85 42.46
CA LEU A 89 -20.33 14.18 41.35
C LEU A 89 -19.21 13.15 41.15
N ASP A 90 -18.65 12.56 42.22
CA ASP A 90 -17.67 11.46 42.08
C ASP A 90 -18.29 10.21 41.42
N LYS A 91 -19.55 9.88 41.77
CA LYS A 91 -20.27 8.76 41.14
C LYS A 91 -20.59 9.02 39.68
N ASP A 92 -20.96 10.24 39.32
CA ASP A 92 -21.24 10.62 37.94
C ASP A 92 -19.97 10.50 37.07
N LEU A 93 -18.82 10.96 37.58
CA LEU A 93 -17.54 10.78 36.88
C LEU A 93 -17.16 9.31 36.72
N GLU A 94 -17.38 8.50 37.76
CA GLU A 94 -17.15 7.06 37.67
C GLU A 94 -18.06 6.39 36.64
N HIS A 95 -19.33 6.76 36.57
CA HIS A 95 -20.25 6.29 35.56
C HIS A 95 -19.79 6.64 34.14
N ASP A 96 -19.35 7.89 33.92
CA ASP A 96 -18.85 8.34 32.62
C ASP A 96 -17.55 7.61 32.20
N ILE A 97 -16.66 7.31 33.15
CA ILE A 97 -15.45 6.51 32.92
C ILE A 97 -15.84 5.09 32.50
N GLN A 98 -16.75 4.45 33.23
CA GLN A 98 -17.22 3.09 32.93
C GLN A 98 -17.90 3.02 31.57
N LYS A 99 -18.81 3.97 31.28
CA LYS A 99 -19.49 4.06 29.99
C LYS A 99 -18.51 4.26 28.83
N THR A 100 -17.60 5.23 28.96
CA THR A 100 -16.61 5.51 27.90
C THR A 100 -15.67 4.33 27.69
N THR A 101 -15.32 3.60 28.76
CA THR A 101 -14.52 2.36 28.69
C THR A 101 -15.26 1.26 27.95
N ALA A 102 -16.54 1.05 28.27
CA ALA A 102 -17.38 0.04 27.61
C ALA A 102 -17.57 0.35 26.13
N GLU A 103 -17.89 1.60 25.76
CA GLU A 103 -18.03 2.00 24.36
C GLU A 103 -16.70 1.87 23.59
N LEU A 104 -15.57 2.18 24.22
CA LEU A 104 -14.25 1.97 23.63
C LEU A 104 -13.93 0.48 23.47
N ALA A 105 -14.33 -0.38 24.41
CA ALA A 105 -14.18 -1.83 24.31
C ALA A 105 -15.01 -2.37 23.15
N ILE A 106 -16.28 -1.99 23.02
CA ILE A 106 -17.15 -2.36 21.89
C ILE A 106 -16.50 -1.95 20.56
N TYR A 107 -16.00 -0.72 20.47
CA TYR A 107 -15.30 -0.25 19.27
C TYR A 107 -14.03 -1.06 18.98
N ASN A 108 -13.22 -1.34 20.01
CA ASN A 108 -12.01 -2.14 19.87
C ASN A 108 -12.33 -3.58 19.44
N ASP A 109 -13.38 -4.19 19.97
CA ASP A 109 -13.84 -5.54 19.62
C ASP A 109 -14.40 -5.58 18.19
N ALA A 110 -15.06 -4.51 17.75
CA ALA A 110 -15.52 -4.38 16.36
C ALA A 110 -14.36 -4.14 15.37
N MET A 111 -13.33 -3.39 15.77
CA MET A 111 -12.19 -3.03 14.91
C MET A 111 -11.09 -4.08 14.89
N LYS A 112 -10.85 -4.74 16.02
CA LYS A 112 -9.93 -5.88 16.11
C LYS A 112 -10.80 -7.11 15.94
N SER A 113 -10.77 -7.69 14.73
CA SER A 113 -11.20 -9.08 14.57
C SER A 113 -10.59 -9.88 15.71
N SER A 114 -11.41 -10.56 16.53
CA SER A 114 -10.95 -11.57 17.47
C SER A 114 -9.83 -12.33 16.76
N ARG A 115 -8.59 -12.19 17.24
CA ARG A 115 -7.52 -13.07 16.78
C ARG A 115 -7.91 -14.43 17.32
N ASN A 116 -8.79 -15.13 16.62
CA ASN A 116 -8.92 -16.56 16.76
C ASN A 116 -7.52 -17.08 16.50
N ALA A 117 -6.84 -17.45 17.59
CA ALA A 117 -5.43 -17.84 17.62
C ALA A 117 -5.20 -19.21 16.94
N SER A 118 -6.07 -19.60 16.01
CA SER A 118 -6.08 -20.91 15.37
C SER A 118 -6.53 -20.89 13.90
N ILE A 119 -6.53 -19.74 13.22
CA ILE A 119 -6.44 -19.81 11.75
C ILE A 119 -4.96 -20.09 11.49
N ASP A 120 -4.64 -21.35 11.19
CA ASP A 120 -3.33 -21.76 10.70
C ASP A 120 -2.85 -20.69 9.72
N ARG A 121 -1.79 -19.95 10.07
CA ARG A 121 -1.23 -18.94 9.18
C ARG A 121 -0.86 -19.66 7.89
N HIS A 122 -1.60 -19.39 6.82
CA HIS A 122 -1.28 -19.95 5.52
C HIS A 122 -0.01 -19.27 5.01
N THR A 123 0.99 -20.09 4.69
CA THR A 123 2.29 -19.61 4.24
C THR A 123 2.39 -19.73 2.73
N LEU A 124 2.82 -18.66 2.07
CA LEU A 124 3.32 -18.70 0.70
C LEU A 124 4.84 -18.86 0.77
N ILE A 125 5.39 -19.82 0.04
CA ILE A 125 6.84 -20.00 -0.08
C ILE A 125 7.26 -19.45 -1.44
N VAL A 126 8.31 -18.62 -1.47
CA VAL A 126 8.78 -17.97 -2.69
C VAL A 126 10.14 -18.56 -3.07
N GLU A 127 10.26 -19.00 -4.31
CA GLU A 127 11.50 -19.43 -4.96
C GLU A 127 11.82 -18.40 -6.05
N THR A 128 12.95 -17.71 -5.90
CA THR A 128 13.39 -16.64 -6.83
C THR A 128 14.89 -16.44 -6.73
N ASP A 129 15.48 -15.92 -7.81
CA ASP A 129 16.92 -15.61 -7.89
C ASP A 129 17.29 -14.36 -7.06
N LEU A 130 16.29 -13.54 -6.68
CA LEU A 130 16.49 -12.27 -5.97
C LEU A 130 15.57 -12.11 -4.75
N PRO A 131 15.70 -12.98 -3.73
CA PRO A 131 14.80 -12.97 -2.58
C PRO A 131 14.87 -11.67 -1.78
N ASP A 132 16.08 -11.14 -1.53
CA ASP A 132 16.27 -9.91 -0.77
C ASP A 132 15.65 -8.68 -1.46
N TYR A 133 15.67 -8.68 -2.81
CA TYR A 133 15.02 -7.63 -3.57
C TYR A 133 13.51 -7.73 -3.46
N PHE A 134 12.90 -8.86 -3.86
CA PHE A 134 11.44 -8.94 -3.94
C PHE A 134 10.75 -9.01 -2.58
N LEU A 135 11.34 -9.68 -1.59
CA LEU A 135 10.72 -9.90 -0.29
C LEU A 135 10.93 -8.72 0.68
N ASP A 136 11.94 -7.88 0.47
CA ASP A 136 12.25 -6.76 1.36
C ASP A 136 12.35 -5.42 0.62
N LEU A 137 13.39 -5.22 -0.21
CA LEU A 137 13.67 -3.91 -0.79
C LEU A 137 12.51 -3.39 -1.65
N ALA A 138 11.98 -4.20 -2.56
CA ALA A 138 10.84 -3.84 -3.41
C ALA A 138 9.60 -3.49 -2.57
N GLN A 139 9.33 -4.20 -1.47
CA GLN A 139 8.18 -3.89 -0.61
C GLN A 139 8.36 -2.55 0.11
N LYS A 140 9.58 -2.23 0.57
CA LYS A 140 9.91 -0.90 1.13
C LYS A 140 9.73 0.20 0.08
N ARG A 141 10.19 -0.03 -1.17
CA ARG A 141 10.01 0.91 -2.29
C ARG A 141 8.52 1.11 -2.62
N ALA A 142 7.72 0.05 -2.66
CA ALA A 142 6.28 0.14 -2.88
C ALA A 142 5.57 0.96 -1.79
N GLY A 143 5.92 0.70 -0.53
CA GLY A 143 5.40 1.46 0.61
C GLY A 143 5.72 2.95 0.49
N ALA A 144 6.97 3.30 0.18
CA ALA A 144 7.38 4.68 -0.03
C ALA A 144 6.70 5.33 -1.24
N TYR A 145 6.62 4.61 -2.37
CA TYR A 145 5.93 5.07 -3.58
C TYR A 145 4.48 5.48 -3.26
N TYR A 146 3.70 4.60 -2.62
CA TYR A 146 2.31 4.88 -2.30
C TYR A 146 2.15 5.94 -1.21
N GLN A 147 3.04 5.98 -0.22
CA GLN A 147 3.02 7.04 0.80
C GLN A 147 3.26 8.42 0.19
N ASN A 148 4.21 8.52 -0.74
CA ASN A 148 4.54 9.77 -1.43
C ASN A 148 3.41 10.18 -2.39
N LYS A 149 3.01 9.27 -3.27
CA LYS A 149 1.98 9.54 -4.28
C LYS A 149 0.66 9.98 -3.67
N TYR A 150 0.25 9.31 -2.60
CA TYR A 150 -1.05 9.53 -1.96
C TYR A 150 -0.96 10.41 -0.71
N ARG A 151 0.18 11.09 -0.49
CA ARG A 151 0.39 12.06 0.59
C ARG A 151 0.00 11.50 1.97
N LEU A 152 0.40 10.25 2.23
CA LEU A 152 0.18 9.58 3.52
C LEU A 152 1.31 9.81 4.53
N THR A 153 2.26 10.69 4.22
CA THR A 153 3.37 11.03 5.12
C THR A 153 2.86 11.69 6.40
N LYS A 154 3.68 11.71 7.46
CA LYS A 154 3.31 12.31 8.74
C LYS A 154 3.08 13.81 8.61
N GLU A 155 3.85 14.47 7.75
CA GLU A 155 3.79 15.90 7.45
C GLU A 155 2.47 16.22 6.73
N ALA A 156 2.14 15.47 5.67
CA ALA A 156 0.89 15.63 4.95
C ALA A 156 -0.32 15.36 5.86
N LYS A 157 -0.27 14.31 6.70
CA LYS A 157 -1.32 14.02 7.69
C LYS A 157 -1.52 15.17 8.67
N THR A 158 -0.43 15.79 9.14
CA THR A 158 -0.48 16.96 10.03
C THR A 158 -1.08 18.18 9.32
N ALA A 159 -0.63 18.45 8.08
CA ALA A 159 -1.16 19.53 7.26
C ALA A 159 -2.67 19.35 7.02
N GLN A 160 -3.07 18.12 6.72
CA GLN A 160 -4.45 17.72 6.51
C GLN A 160 -5.33 17.72 7.76
N HIS A 161 -4.76 17.74 8.96
CA HIS A 161 -5.54 17.70 10.18
C HIS A 161 -6.19 19.07 10.43
N PHE A 162 -7.53 19.11 10.50
CA PHE A 162 -8.30 20.35 10.73
C PHE A 162 -8.38 20.77 12.21
N GLY A 163 -7.88 19.96 13.14
CA GLY A 163 -7.77 20.37 14.55
C GLY A 163 -6.59 21.30 14.79
N GLY A 164 -6.81 22.38 15.55
CA GLY A 164 -5.76 23.32 15.96
C GLY A 164 -6.17 24.79 15.81
N THR A 165 -5.17 25.67 15.69
CA THR A 165 -5.37 27.11 15.41
C THR A 165 -6.06 27.34 14.05
N PRO A 166 -6.74 28.49 13.87
CA PRO A 166 -7.40 28.81 12.61
C PRO A 166 -6.44 28.70 11.42
N LYS A 167 -6.74 27.78 10.48
CA LYS A 167 -5.95 27.64 9.26
C LYS A 167 -6.29 28.74 8.27
N ARG A 168 -5.29 29.16 7.51
CA ARG A 168 -5.51 30.07 6.37
C ARG A 168 -6.09 29.29 5.19
N PHE A 169 -6.84 29.98 4.34
CA PHE A 169 -7.30 29.42 3.09
C PHE A 169 -6.10 29.30 2.13
N GLU A 170 -5.69 28.06 1.85
CA GLU A 170 -4.51 27.76 1.03
C GLU A 170 -4.90 26.72 -0.06
N PRO A 171 -5.70 27.10 -1.07
CA PRO A 171 -6.21 26.17 -2.08
C PRO A 171 -5.11 25.59 -2.95
N ASP A 172 -3.97 26.27 -3.06
CA ASP A 172 -2.80 25.84 -3.84
C ASP A 172 -1.81 25.03 -3.01
N ASN A 173 -2.09 24.84 -1.71
CA ASN A 173 -1.33 23.93 -0.88
C ASN A 173 -1.74 22.51 -1.28
N GLU A 174 -0.91 21.92 -2.14
CA GLU A 174 -0.67 20.48 -2.20
C GLU A 174 -0.44 19.93 -0.77
N ALA A 175 -0.22 18.68 -0.41
CA ALA A 175 -0.31 18.26 1.02
C ALA A 175 -1.71 18.44 1.67
N LEU A 176 -2.44 19.56 1.55
CA LEU A 176 -3.82 19.74 2.04
C LEU A 176 -4.88 19.09 1.14
N HIS A 177 -4.61 18.92 -0.16
CA HIS A 177 -5.55 18.20 -1.03
C HIS A 177 -5.66 16.74 -0.61
N LYS A 178 -6.90 16.30 -0.34
CA LYS A 178 -7.23 14.98 0.21
C LYS A 178 -7.93 14.05 -0.76
N GLU A 179 -8.41 14.55 -1.88
CA GLU A 179 -9.41 13.83 -2.67
C GLU A 179 -8.81 13.30 -3.97
N PHE A 180 -8.63 11.98 -4.00
CA PHE A 180 -8.41 11.21 -5.21
C PHE A 180 -9.22 9.90 -5.14
N PRO A 181 -9.57 9.29 -6.28
CA PRO A 181 -10.29 8.01 -6.28
C PRO A 181 -9.56 6.92 -5.49
N GLY A 182 -10.23 6.36 -4.48
CA GLY A 182 -9.65 5.34 -3.61
C GLY A 182 -8.85 5.88 -2.41
N ALA A 183 -8.99 7.15 -2.04
CA ALA A 183 -8.34 7.72 -0.86
C ALA A 183 -8.85 7.19 0.50
N CYS A 184 -9.92 6.38 0.52
CA CYS A 184 -10.42 5.85 1.78
C CYS A 184 -9.54 4.72 2.33
N ALA A 185 -9.52 4.59 3.66
CA ALA A 185 -8.56 3.75 4.37
C ALA A 185 -8.49 2.28 3.89
N PRO A 186 -9.60 1.60 3.56
CA PRO A 186 -9.53 0.24 3.02
C PRO A 186 -8.75 0.12 1.71
N PHE A 187 -8.96 1.02 0.75
CA PHE A 187 -8.24 0.99 -0.53
C PHE A 187 -6.78 1.39 -0.36
N MET A 188 -6.50 2.35 0.53
CA MET A 188 -5.13 2.71 0.86
C MET A 188 -4.37 1.57 1.54
N ALA A 189 -5.03 0.82 2.43
CA ALA A 189 -4.43 -0.33 3.08
C ALA A 189 -4.03 -1.43 2.07
N VAL A 190 -4.88 -1.69 1.06
CA VAL A 190 -4.55 -2.64 -0.02
C VAL A 190 -3.32 -2.19 -0.81
N ARG A 191 -3.17 -0.89 -1.06
CA ARG A 191 -2.01 -0.32 -1.77
C ARG A 191 -0.75 -0.35 -0.91
N THR A 192 -0.81 0.05 0.36
CA THR A 192 0.41 0.15 1.19
C THR A 192 0.87 -1.18 1.78
N ASN A 193 -0.03 -2.15 1.95
CA ASN A 193 0.26 -3.41 2.63
C ASN A 193 0.21 -4.64 1.70
N GLY A 194 -0.10 -4.45 0.42
CA GLY A 194 -0.04 -5.51 -0.58
C GLY A 194 1.40 -5.96 -0.86
N PHE A 195 1.57 -7.18 -1.37
CA PHE A 195 2.85 -7.66 -1.87
C PHE A 195 3.02 -7.25 -3.33
N HIS A 196 3.94 -6.34 -3.62
CA HIS A 196 4.08 -5.72 -4.96
C HIS A 196 5.27 -6.28 -5.73
N MET A 197 5.06 -6.53 -7.01
CA MET A 197 6.09 -6.85 -8.00
C MET A 197 6.54 -5.57 -8.70
N MET A 198 7.84 -5.35 -8.72
CA MET A 198 8.50 -4.14 -9.22
C MET A 198 9.78 -4.53 -9.94
N LEU A 199 10.23 -3.68 -10.87
CA LEU A 199 11.49 -3.85 -11.59
C LEU A 199 12.52 -2.82 -11.09
N PRO A 200 13.80 -3.20 -10.96
CA PRO A 200 14.88 -2.29 -10.55
C PRO A 200 15.42 -1.44 -11.72
N PHE A 201 14.78 -1.52 -12.88
CA PHE A 201 15.11 -0.82 -14.13
C PHE A 201 13.82 -0.36 -14.80
N ASP A 202 13.94 0.55 -15.78
CA ASP A 202 12.81 1.04 -16.54
C ASP A 202 12.40 0.00 -17.60
N LEU A 203 11.09 -0.11 -17.82
CA LEU A 203 10.49 -0.92 -18.88
C LEU A 203 9.79 -0.02 -19.88
N LYS A 204 10.08 -0.16 -21.17
CA LYS A 204 9.40 0.53 -22.26
C LYS A 204 8.78 -0.47 -23.22
N ILE A 205 7.53 -0.24 -23.60
CA ILE A 205 6.87 -0.92 -24.72
C ILE A 205 6.41 0.14 -25.71
N SER A 206 6.74 -0.02 -26.98
CA SER A 206 6.40 0.92 -28.04
C SER A 206 5.90 0.19 -29.27
N ARG A 207 4.99 0.79 -30.04
CA ARG A 207 4.63 0.35 -31.40
C ARG A 207 5.67 0.76 -32.44
N ARG A 208 6.63 1.58 -32.05
CA ARG A 208 7.66 2.14 -32.92
C ARG A 208 9.05 1.82 -32.37
N PRO A 209 10.07 1.71 -33.25
CA PRO A 209 11.44 1.37 -32.85
C PRO A 209 12.23 2.56 -32.28
N ASP A 210 11.59 3.72 -32.08
CA ASP A 210 12.20 4.96 -31.67
C ASP A 210 12.63 4.96 -30.19
N ASP A 211 13.82 5.51 -29.94
CA ASP A 211 14.43 5.72 -28.62
C ASP A 211 14.36 4.49 -27.69
N PRO A 212 14.87 3.31 -28.10
CA PRO A 212 14.87 2.15 -27.23
C PRO A 212 15.71 2.40 -25.97
N LEU A 213 15.34 1.75 -24.87
CA LEU A 213 16.17 1.77 -23.66
C LEU A 213 17.47 0.97 -23.88
N ASP A 214 18.49 1.29 -23.08
CA ASP A 214 19.89 1.01 -23.35
C ASP A 214 20.35 -0.42 -23.02
N ALA A 215 19.60 -1.20 -22.23
CA ALA A 215 20.00 -2.57 -21.91
C ALA A 215 19.75 -3.56 -23.05
N GLY A 216 18.70 -3.35 -23.85
CA GLY A 216 18.37 -4.25 -24.94
C GLY A 216 16.94 -4.09 -25.44
N ILE A 217 16.66 -4.76 -26.57
CA ILE A 217 15.36 -4.72 -27.24
C ILE A 217 14.91 -6.13 -27.67
N ARG A 218 13.62 -6.41 -27.50
CA ARG A 218 12.91 -7.56 -28.06
C ARG A 218 11.75 -7.09 -28.89
N ILE A 219 11.48 -7.78 -29.99
CA ILE A 219 10.43 -7.41 -30.93
C ILE A 219 9.42 -8.55 -30.98
N PHE A 220 8.15 -8.20 -30.93
CA PHE A 220 7.06 -9.16 -31.07
C PHE A 220 6.08 -8.66 -32.12
N TYR A 221 5.62 -9.55 -32.98
CA TYR A 221 4.38 -9.35 -33.70
C TYR A 221 3.24 -9.85 -32.81
N ALA A 222 2.32 -8.98 -32.40
CA ALA A 222 1.35 -9.22 -31.34
C ALA A 222 -0.03 -8.69 -31.74
N LYS A 223 -0.99 -9.61 -31.92
CA LYS A 223 -2.40 -9.30 -32.20
C LYS A 223 -3.32 -10.20 -31.38
N MET A 224 -4.62 -9.91 -31.39
CA MET A 224 -5.58 -10.75 -30.66
C MET A 224 -5.50 -12.21 -31.15
N GLY A 225 -5.25 -13.13 -30.22
CA GLY A 225 -5.14 -14.57 -30.50
C GLY A 225 -3.85 -15.03 -31.17
N TYR A 226 -2.87 -14.14 -31.43
CA TYR A 226 -1.61 -14.52 -32.07
C TYR A 226 -0.46 -13.62 -31.64
N SER A 227 0.67 -14.23 -31.30
CA SER A 227 1.89 -13.50 -31.05
C SER A 227 3.12 -14.30 -31.46
N TYR A 228 4.14 -13.64 -32.00
CA TYR A 228 5.34 -14.29 -32.51
C TYR A 228 6.59 -13.44 -32.25
N PRO A 229 7.67 -14.01 -31.70
CA PRO A 229 8.91 -13.28 -31.45
C PRO A 229 9.67 -13.03 -32.77
N LEU A 230 10.13 -11.80 -32.93
CA LEU A 230 10.92 -11.34 -34.07
C LEU A 230 12.26 -10.77 -33.59
N ARG A 231 13.18 -10.60 -34.53
CA ARG A 231 14.42 -9.83 -34.35
C ARG A 231 14.65 -8.94 -35.57
N TYR A 232 15.42 -7.86 -35.38
CA TYR A 232 15.81 -6.97 -36.47
C TYR A 232 17.24 -7.28 -36.89
N GLU A 233 17.42 -7.70 -38.14
CA GLU A 233 18.73 -8.12 -38.67
C GLU A 233 18.89 -7.60 -40.10
N MET A 234 20.01 -6.92 -40.37
CA MET A 234 20.36 -6.37 -41.69
C MET A 234 19.24 -5.52 -42.33
N GLY A 235 18.53 -4.73 -41.53
CA GLY A 235 17.47 -3.85 -42.02
C GLY A 235 16.10 -4.52 -42.18
N LYS A 236 15.96 -5.79 -41.80
CA LYS A 236 14.73 -6.57 -41.97
C LYS A 236 14.27 -7.21 -40.66
N LEU A 237 12.97 -7.46 -40.57
CA LEU A 237 12.40 -8.27 -39.50
C LEU A 237 12.53 -9.75 -39.87
N CYS A 238 13.11 -10.50 -38.95
CA CYS A 238 13.33 -11.93 -39.10
C CYS A 238 12.68 -12.67 -37.94
N SER A 239 12.28 -13.91 -38.19
CA SER A 239 11.92 -14.87 -37.15
C SER A 239 13.04 -14.99 -36.12
N TYR A 240 12.66 -14.96 -34.85
CA TYR A 240 13.62 -15.18 -33.76
C TYR A 240 14.18 -16.61 -33.76
N HIS A 241 13.40 -17.60 -34.22
CA HIS A 241 13.73 -19.02 -34.09
C HIS A 241 14.55 -19.59 -35.24
N ASP A 242 14.16 -19.29 -36.48
CA ASP A 242 14.77 -19.88 -37.69
C ASP A 242 15.41 -18.84 -38.62
N GLY A 243 15.33 -17.55 -38.27
CA GLY A 243 15.91 -16.47 -39.06
C GLY A 243 15.18 -16.18 -40.37
N GLN A 244 14.01 -16.78 -40.61
CA GLN A 244 13.20 -16.49 -41.80
C GLN A 244 12.86 -15.00 -41.86
N VAL A 245 13.16 -14.35 -42.98
CA VAL A 245 12.83 -12.94 -43.23
C VAL A 245 11.32 -12.80 -43.47
N TYR A 246 10.69 -11.86 -42.77
CA TYR A 246 9.30 -11.47 -42.99
C TYR A 246 9.20 -10.05 -43.52
N ASP A 247 8.34 -9.87 -44.53
CA ASP A 247 8.03 -8.56 -45.11
C ASP A 247 6.95 -7.86 -44.28
N ILE A 248 7.35 -7.29 -43.14
CA ILE A 248 6.49 -6.56 -42.22
C ILE A 248 7.01 -5.12 -42.13
N ALA A 249 6.13 -4.15 -42.36
CA ALA A 249 6.48 -2.74 -42.24
C ALA A 249 6.72 -2.36 -40.77
N LEU A 250 7.71 -1.51 -40.50
CA LEU A 250 8.07 -1.11 -39.13
C LEU A 250 7.01 -0.26 -38.42
N ASP A 251 6.03 0.24 -39.17
CA ASP A 251 4.85 0.97 -38.68
C ASP A 251 3.60 0.08 -38.57
N ASP A 252 3.72 -1.24 -38.74
CA ASP A 252 2.61 -2.17 -38.52
C ASP A 252 2.12 -2.05 -37.07
N PRO A 253 0.81 -1.82 -36.84
CA PRO A 253 0.26 -1.55 -35.51
C PRO A 253 0.33 -2.75 -34.56
N ASN A 254 0.65 -3.95 -35.06
CA ASN A 254 0.83 -5.17 -34.28
C ASN A 254 2.29 -5.40 -33.89
N LEU A 255 3.24 -4.58 -34.35
CA LEU A 255 4.61 -4.66 -33.84
C LEU A 255 4.69 -4.02 -32.45
N LEU A 256 5.36 -4.73 -31.55
CA LEU A 256 5.72 -4.25 -30.22
C LEU A 256 7.23 -4.37 -30.03
N PHE A 257 7.84 -3.25 -29.70
CA PHE A 257 9.24 -3.10 -29.33
C PHE A 257 9.29 -2.98 -27.81
N VAL A 258 9.85 -4.00 -27.16
CA VAL A 258 10.03 -4.07 -25.71
C VAL A 258 11.49 -3.80 -25.41
N SER A 259 11.80 -2.78 -24.63
CA SER A 259 13.18 -2.45 -24.26
C SER A 259 13.28 -2.14 -22.77
N PHE A 260 14.42 -2.46 -22.17
CA PHE A 260 14.71 -2.22 -20.76
C PHE A 260 15.92 -1.31 -20.61
N SER A 261 15.97 -0.54 -19.50
CA SER A 261 17.19 0.18 -19.14
C SER A 261 18.14 -0.69 -18.33
N GLY A 262 19.35 -0.18 -18.09
CA GLY A 262 20.19 -0.69 -17.00
C GLY A 262 19.50 -0.55 -15.63
N ILE A 263 20.01 -1.26 -14.63
CA ILE A 263 19.58 -1.15 -13.23
C ILE A 263 19.72 0.31 -12.77
N LYS A 264 18.64 0.88 -12.23
CA LYS A 264 18.57 2.25 -11.70
C LYS A 264 18.35 2.30 -10.19
N ASP A 265 17.87 1.22 -9.57
CA ASP A 265 17.78 1.15 -8.10
C ASP A 265 19.18 0.96 -7.49
N ALA A 266 19.69 2.00 -6.84
CA ALA A 266 21.05 2.02 -6.30
C ALA A 266 21.30 0.99 -5.18
N GLU A 267 20.25 0.50 -4.52
CA GLU A 267 20.34 -0.52 -3.47
C GLU A 267 20.12 -1.95 -4.02
N PHE A 268 19.99 -2.11 -5.34
CA PHE A 268 19.81 -3.41 -5.96
C PHE A 268 21.06 -4.29 -5.79
N PRO A 269 20.91 -5.57 -5.40
CA PRO A 269 22.04 -6.47 -5.16
C PRO A 269 22.63 -6.99 -6.49
N SER A 270 23.28 -6.11 -7.26
CA SER A 270 23.85 -6.43 -8.57
C SER A 270 25.00 -7.45 -8.53
N GLN A 271 25.66 -7.62 -7.38
CA GLN A 271 26.84 -8.47 -7.22
C GLN A 271 26.55 -9.98 -7.12
N SER A 272 25.28 -10.39 -6.95
CA SER A 272 24.91 -11.80 -6.78
C SER A 272 24.61 -12.54 -8.08
N ILE A 273 24.62 -11.85 -9.22
CA ILE A 273 24.21 -12.40 -10.51
C ILE A 273 25.46 -12.80 -11.30
N PRO A 274 25.63 -14.09 -11.66
CA PRO A 274 26.76 -14.52 -12.46
C PRO A 274 26.67 -13.89 -13.86
N THR A 275 27.54 -12.92 -14.13
CA THR A 275 27.68 -12.33 -15.46
C THR A 275 28.51 -13.24 -16.36
N SER A 276 28.03 -13.57 -17.56
CA SER A 276 28.93 -13.93 -18.65
C SER A 276 29.85 -12.72 -18.90
N GLY A 277 31.16 -12.95 -19.06
CA GLY A 277 32.20 -11.93 -18.92
C GLY A 277 32.13 -10.71 -19.86
N ASP A 278 31.17 -10.65 -20.79
CA ASP A 278 31.04 -9.62 -21.82
C ASP A 278 29.91 -8.60 -21.54
N VAL A 279 29.06 -8.81 -20.53
CA VAL A 279 27.90 -7.93 -20.23
C VAL A 279 28.17 -7.10 -18.97
N PRO A 280 28.06 -5.75 -19.03
CA PRO A 280 28.18 -4.90 -17.84
C PRO A 280 27.18 -5.30 -16.73
N PRO A 281 27.58 -5.26 -15.44
CA PRO A 281 26.73 -5.74 -14.34
C PRO A 281 25.35 -5.09 -14.26
N GLU A 282 25.25 -3.81 -14.61
CA GLU A 282 24.00 -3.04 -14.63
C GLU A 282 22.99 -3.54 -15.68
N TYR A 283 23.45 -4.28 -16.70
CA TYR A 283 22.61 -4.82 -17.77
C TYR A 283 22.33 -6.32 -17.61
N ALA A 284 23.09 -7.03 -16.79
CA ALA A 284 23.00 -8.49 -16.66
C ALA A 284 21.60 -8.96 -16.25
N TYR A 285 21.02 -8.38 -15.20
CA TYR A 285 19.65 -8.73 -14.77
C TYR A 285 18.57 -8.29 -15.76
N PRO A 286 18.52 -7.02 -16.22
CA PRO A 286 17.56 -6.61 -17.24
C PRO A 286 17.59 -7.52 -18.47
N LEU A 287 18.78 -7.86 -18.99
CA LEU A 287 18.92 -8.75 -20.13
C LEU A 287 18.38 -10.16 -19.84
N ALA A 288 18.68 -10.74 -18.68
CA ALA A 288 18.12 -12.03 -18.30
C ALA A 288 16.59 -12.01 -18.27
N VAL A 289 15.98 -10.96 -17.71
CA VAL A 289 14.50 -10.80 -17.72
C VAL A 289 13.98 -10.59 -19.16
N LEU A 290 14.70 -9.84 -19.98
CA LEU A 290 14.32 -9.53 -21.37
C LEU A 290 14.37 -10.79 -22.25
N GLU A 291 15.35 -11.66 -22.05
CA GLU A 291 15.50 -12.93 -22.78
C GLU A 291 14.31 -13.87 -22.55
N HIS A 292 13.82 -13.91 -21.31
CA HIS A 292 12.68 -14.71 -20.88
C HIS A 292 11.33 -14.00 -21.09
N THR A 293 11.34 -12.79 -21.64
CA THR A 293 10.10 -12.09 -21.99
C THR A 293 9.42 -12.79 -23.15
N GLY A 294 8.14 -13.10 -22.95
CA GLY A 294 7.26 -13.72 -23.94
C GLY A 294 6.10 -12.81 -24.32
N SER A 295 5.17 -13.39 -25.08
CA SER A 295 3.95 -12.71 -25.49
C SER A 295 2.77 -13.68 -25.52
N LEU A 296 1.59 -13.21 -25.15
CA LEU A 296 0.32 -13.92 -25.24
C LEU A 296 -0.71 -13.03 -25.92
N GLY A 297 -0.81 -13.17 -27.25
CA GLY A 297 -1.61 -12.24 -28.05
C GLY A 297 -1.06 -10.81 -27.92
N PRO A 298 -1.86 -9.81 -27.51
CA PRO A 298 -1.38 -8.44 -27.34
C PRO A 298 -0.61 -8.21 -26.03
N PHE A 299 -0.60 -9.17 -25.10
CA PHE A 299 0.10 -9.02 -23.82
C PHE A 299 1.56 -9.42 -23.93
N ILE A 300 2.44 -8.59 -23.39
CA ILE A 300 3.83 -8.92 -23.12
C ILE A 300 3.92 -9.55 -21.74
N GLN A 301 4.52 -10.73 -21.66
CA GLN A 301 4.72 -11.49 -20.44
C GLN A 301 6.16 -11.30 -19.96
N VAL A 302 6.35 -10.53 -18.88
CA VAL A 302 7.66 -10.33 -18.26
C VAL A 302 7.83 -11.33 -17.12
N SER A 303 8.79 -12.24 -17.25
CA SER A 303 9.11 -13.25 -16.25
C SER A 303 10.22 -12.74 -15.31
N CYS A 304 9.89 -12.60 -14.03
CA CYS A 304 10.86 -12.18 -13.01
C CYS A 304 11.48 -13.38 -12.27
N ASN A 305 11.30 -14.62 -12.75
CA ASN A 305 11.64 -15.85 -12.05
C ASN A 305 11.12 -15.87 -10.60
N PHE A 306 9.86 -15.42 -10.43
CA PHE A 306 9.21 -15.37 -9.12
C PHE A 306 8.18 -16.50 -9.03
N LYS A 307 8.55 -17.59 -8.37
CA LYS A 307 7.73 -18.78 -8.24
C LYS A 307 7.14 -18.86 -6.84
N VAL A 308 5.82 -18.97 -6.76
CA VAL A 308 5.08 -19.02 -5.51
C VAL A 308 4.52 -20.41 -5.31
N TRP A 309 4.84 -21.00 -4.17
CA TRP A 309 4.34 -22.28 -3.69
C TRP A 309 3.29 -22.08 -2.60
N PHE A 310 2.20 -22.82 -2.68
CA PHE A 310 1.06 -22.69 -1.77
C PHE A 310 0.21 -23.96 -1.71
N ASP A 311 -0.47 -24.17 -0.59
CA ASP A 311 -1.47 -25.23 -0.44
C ASP A 311 -2.77 -24.80 -1.14
N ALA A 312 -2.98 -25.33 -2.34
CA ALA A 312 -4.13 -25.05 -3.20
C ALA A 312 -5.48 -25.47 -2.58
N SER A 313 -5.48 -26.35 -1.56
CA SER A 313 -6.71 -26.69 -0.83
C SER A 313 -7.16 -25.55 0.09
N LYS A 314 -6.24 -24.67 0.51
CA LYS A 314 -6.48 -23.61 1.50
C LYS A 314 -6.46 -22.22 0.90
N VAL A 315 -5.54 -21.96 -0.03
CA VAL A 315 -5.30 -20.62 -0.59
C VAL A 315 -5.24 -20.66 -2.11
N ALA A 316 -5.83 -19.65 -2.73
CA ALA A 316 -5.58 -19.26 -4.11
C ALA A 316 -4.80 -17.95 -4.11
N VAL A 317 -4.02 -17.70 -5.16
CA VAL A 317 -3.22 -16.48 -5.28
C VAL A 317 -3.80 -15.62 -6.41
N LEU A 318 -4.33 -14.45 -6.07
CA LEU A 318 -4.79 -13.46 -7.03
C LEU A 318 -3.61 -12.55 -7.40
N ILE A 319 -3.36 -12.44 -8.70
CA ILE A 319 -2.44 -11.45 -9.26
C ILE A 319 -3.26 -10.36 -9.96
N GLN A 320 -2.94 -9.10 -9.71
CA GLN A 320 -3.60 -7.95 -10.36
C GLN A 320 -2.57 -6.91 -10.78
N GLY A 321 -2.73 -6.36 -11.98
CA GLY A 321 -2.01 -5.16 -12.39
C GLY A 321 -2.25 -4.02 -11.39
N ALA A 322 -1.20 -3.26 -11.09
CA ALA A 322 -1.30 -2.13 -10.19
C ALA A 322 -2.31 -1.12 -10.75
N PRO A 323 -3.13 -0.50 -9.87
CA PRO A 323 -4.18 0.41 -10.30
C PRO A 323 -3.64 1.64 -11.04
N ASP A 324 -2.35 1.93 -10.88
CA ASP A 324 -1.69 3.13 -11.40
C ASP A 324 -1.07 2.90 -12.81
N LEU A 325 -1.11 1.67 -13.35
CA LEU A 325 -0.48 1.34 -14.65
C LEU A 325 -0.96 2.22 -15.81
N TYR A 326 -2.21 2.69 -15.76
CA TYR A 326 -2.78 3.54 -16.80
C TYR A 326 -2.04 4.88 -16.93
N GLU A 327 -1.45 5.39 -15.85
CA GLU A 327 -0.67 6.63 -15.85
C GLU A 327 0.64 6.48 -16.63
N TYR A 328 1.11 5.24 -16.76
CA TYR A 328 2.31 4.86 -17.51
C TYR A 328 1.98 4.35 -18.92
N GLY A 329 0.71 4.44 -19.34
CA GLY A 329 0.26 3.99 -20.65
C GLY A 329 0.01 2.49 -20.75
N PHE A 330 -0.21 1.79 -19.63
CA PHE A 330 -0.37 0.34 -19.59
C PHE A 330 -1.70 -0.12 -18.98
N GLN A 331 -2.08 -1.33 -19.35
CA GLN A 331 -3.04 -2.16 -18.63
C GLN A 331 -2.34 -3.45 -18.20
N GLY A 332 -2.56 -3.86 -16.95
CA GLY A 332 -2.09 -5.12 -16.42
C GLY A 332 -3.18 -6.18 -16.47
N GLY A 333 -2.81 -7.41 -16.81
CA GLY A 333 -3.68 -8.57 -16.65
C GLY A 333 -4.09 -8.80 -15.19
N ALA A 334 -5.12 -9.62 -14.99
CA ALA A 334 -5.50 -10.12 -13.68
C ALA A 334 -5.84 -11.61 -13.79
N GLY A 335 -5.50 -12.37 -12.76
CA GLY A 335 -5.69 -13.82 -12.79
C GLY A 335 -5.72 -14.43 -11.39
N LEU A 336 -6.52 -15.48 -11.22
CA LEU A 336 -6.56 -16.25 -9.99
C LEU A 336 -5.84 -17.58 -10.20
N MET A 337 -4.74 -17.78 -9.49
CA MET A 337 -3.94 -19.00 -9.51
C MET A 337 -4.43 -19.95 -8.42
N THR A 338 -5.10 -21.03 -8.81
CA THR A 338 -5.77 -21.96 -7.87
C THR A 338 -5.07 -23.30 -7.72
N ARG A 339 -4.19 -23.66 -8.66
CA ARG A 339 -3.39 -24.89 -8.69
C ARG A 339 -2.22 -24.71 -9.64
N SER A 340 -1.24 -25.62 -9.63
CA SER A 340 -0.21 -25.62 -10.67
C SER A 340 -0.86 -25.81 -12.04
N TYR A 341 -0.65 -24.86 -12.95
CA TYR A 341 -1.09 -25.00 -14.34
C TYR A 341 -0.13 -25.91 -15.10
N ALA A 342 -0.67 -26.81 -15.92
CA ALA A 342 0.06 -27.75 -16.79
C ALA A 342 0.56 -27.08 -18.08
N SER A 343 1.21 -25.92 -17.97
CA SER A 343 1.75 -25.17 -19.12
C SER A 343 3.24 -25.39 -19.37
N ASP A 344 3.92 -26.09 -18.45
CA ASP A 344 5.37 -26.29 -18.47
C ASP A 344 5.75 -27.69 -18.99
N LYS A 345 7.05 -27.96 -19.16
CA LYS A 345 7.52 -29.30 -19.57
C LYS A 345 7.41 -30.28 -18.39
N VAL A 346 7.10 -31.55 -18.70
CA VAL A 346 6.99 -32.65 -17.71
C VAL A 346 8.15 -32.71 -16.69
N PRO A 347 9.44 -32.49 -17.07
CA PRO A 347 10.55 -32.48 -16.12
C PRO A 347 10.44 -31.43 -15.01
N THR A 348 9.90 -30.24 -15.31
CA THR A 348 9.68 -29.17 -14.33
C THR A 348 8.72 -29.62 -13.21
N TYR A 349 7.77 -30.49 -13.53
CA TYR A 349 6.85 -31.09 -12.54
C TYR A 349 7.48 -32.29 -11.80
N ALA A 350 8.39 -33.03 -12.44
CA ALA A 350 9.10 -34.13 -11.79
C ALA A 350 10.07 -33.61 -10.71
N GLU A 351 10.74 -32.48 -10.97
CA GLU A 351 11.61 -31.81 -10.00
C GLU A 351 10.83 -31.08 -8.89
N ALA A 352 9.55 -30.78 -9.11
CA ALA A 352 8.69 -30.11 -8.13
C ALA A 352 8.31 -30.99 -6.92
N GLN A 353 8.80 -32.23 -6.85
CA GLN A 353 8.72 -33.12 -5.69
C GLN A 353 10.11 -33.55 -5.20
N SER A 354 11.17 -32.87 -5.65
CA SER A 354 12.56 -33.22 -5.31
C SER A 354 12.92 -32.89 -3.86
N GLN A 355 12.18 -31.98 -3.22
CA GLN A 355 12.43 -31.54 -1.86
C GLN A 355 11.25 -31.87 -0.94
N PRO A 356 11.49 -32.37 0.30
CA PRO A 356 10.41 -32.74 1.23
C PRO A 356 9.41 -31.60 1.53
N TRP A 357 9.85 -30.34 1.53
CA TRP A 357 8.97 -29.20 1.81
C TRP A 357 7.97 -28.89 0.67
N GLN A 358 8.18 -29.43 -0.53
CA GLN A 358 7.29 -29.25 -1.68
C GLN A 358 6.08 -30.17 -1.64
N GLU A 359 6.10 -31.21 -0.79
CA GLU A 359 5.05 -32.21 -0.71
C GLU A 359 3.69 -31.56 -0.36
N GLY A 360 2.67 -31.88 -1.18
CA GLY A 360 1.32 -31.34 -1.01
C GLY A 360 1.13 -29.89 -1.46
N LEU A 361 2.17 -29.21 -1.96
CA LEU A 361 2.07 -27.84 -2.46
C LEU A 361 1.83 -27.78 -3.97
N SER A 362 1.06 -26.77 -4.38
CA SER A 362 1.01 -26.30 -5.76
C SER A 362 1.97 -25.13 -5.93
N PHE A 363 2.36 -24.83 -7.17
CA PHE A 363 3.17 -23.66 -7.49
C PHE A 363 2.72 -22.97 -8.76
N ASN A 364 3.00 -21.67 -8.85
CA ASN A 364 2.82 -20.88 -10.07
C ASN A 364 3.92 -19.84 -10.20
N PHE A 365 4.30 -19.53 -11.45
CA PHE A 365 5.13 -18.37 -11.75
C PHE A 365 4.27 -17.10 -11.80
N VAL A 366 4.71 -16.06 -11.09
CA VAL A 366 4.10 -14.74 -11.08
C VAL A 366 4.71 -13.93 -12.22
N ASN A 367 4.04 -13.92 -13.37
CA ASN A 367 4.47 -13.17 -14.54
C ASN A 367 3.67 -11.87 -14.70
N LEU A 368 4.35 -10.80 -15.09
CA LEU A 368 3.73 -9.49 -15.33
C LEU A 368 3.17 -9.49 -16.76
N HIS A 369 1.86 -9.43 -16.90
CA HIS A 369 1.20 -9.42 -18.20
C HIS A 369 0.77 -7.99 -18.53
N LEU A 370 1.51 -7.32 -19.41
CA LEU A 370 1.33 -5.92 -19.74
C LEU A 370 0.86 -5.75 -21.18
N THR A 371 -0.07 -4.83 -21.41
CA THR A 371 -0.42 -4.36 -22.75
C THR A 371 -0.49 -2.84 -22.75
N LEU A 372 -0.24 -2.21 -23.88
CA LEU A 372 -0.45 -0.77 -24.02
C LEU A 372 -1.93 -0.42 -23.86
N SER A 373 -2.20 0.67 -23.16
CA SER A 373 -3.54 1.22 -23.03
C SER A 373 -4.13 1.55 -24.42
N PRO A 374 -5.46 1.46 -24.59
CA PRO A 374 -6.12 1.86 -25.83
C PRO A 374 -5.73 3.29 -26.23
N GLY A 375 -5.28 3.45 -27.48
CA GLY A 375 -4.83 4.75 -28.00
C GLY A 375 -3.42 5.17 -27.60
N THR A 376 -2.69 4.37 -26.81
CA THR A 376 -1.29 4.61 -26.45
C THR A 376 -0.36 3.87 -27.41
N ASP A 377 0.57 4.58 -28.03
CA ASP A 377 1.61 3.99 -28.90
C ASP A 377 2.88 3.61 -28.14
N THR A 378 3.18 4.31 -27.05
CA THR A 378 4.37 4.09 -26.22
C THR A 378 4.04 4.27 -24.76
N GLY A 379 4.45 3.31 -23.93
CA GLY A 379 4.37 3.37 -22.47
C GLY A 379 5.75 3.14 -21.85
N VAL A 380 6.03 3.80 -20.74
CA VAL A 380 7.25 3.62 -19.95
C VAL A 380 6.89 3.48 -18.48
N ILE A 381 7.29 2.37 -17.86
CA ILE A 381 7.22 2.14 -16.42
C ILE A 381 8.60 2.45 -15.85
N PRO A 382 8.75 3.52 -15.04
CA PRO A 382 10.00 3.80 -14.35
C PRO A 382 10.35 2.70 -13.36
N HIS A 383 11.64 2.51 -13.11
CA HIS A 383 12.13 1.63 -12.06
C HIS A 383 11.46 1.93 -10.72
N SER A 384 11.39 0.91 -9.87
CA SER A 384 10.82 1.03 -8.52
C SER A 384 9.39 1.58 -8.53
N THR A 385 8.60 1.26 -9.57
CA THR A 385 7.15 1.51 -9.65
C THR A 385 6.38 0.20 -9.45
N PRO A 386 5.36 0.14 -8.57
CA PRO A 386 4.49 -1.04 -8.45
C PRO A 386 3.83 -1.39 -9.78
N ILE A 387 4.07 -2.61 -10.28
CA ILE A 387 3.53 -3.08 -11.56
C ILE A 387 2.38 -4.05 -11.33
N PHE A 388 2.54 -4.98 -10.40
CA PHE A 388 1.53 -5.97 -10.04
C PHE A 388 1.47 -6.17 -8.54
N THR A 389 0.32 -6.57 -8.03
CA THR A 389 0.14 -6.95 -6.62
C THR A 389 -0.31 -8.40 -6.52
N VAL A 390 0.28 -9.13 -5.57
CA VAL A 390 -0.03 -10.51 -5.25
C VAL A 390 -0.85 -10.55 -3.96
N PHE A 391 -2.03 -11.15 -4.03
CA PHE A 391 -2.96 -11.30 -2.92
C PHE A 391 -3.22 -12.77 -2.61
N PRO A 392 -2.90 -13.25 -1.39
CA PRO A 392 -3.42 -14.53 -0.93
C PRO A 392 -4.92 -14.42 -0.66
N ILE A 393 -5.71 -15.27 -1.30
CA ILE A 393 -7.17 -15.35 -1.14
C ILE A 393 -7.52 -16.72 -0.60
N LEU A 394 -8.36 -16.78 0.44
CA LEU A 394 -8.86 -18.03 0.97
C LEU A 394 -9.65 -18.80 -0.11
N SER A 395 -9.37 -20.09 -0.24
CA SER A 395 -10.01 -20.95 -1.23
C SER A 395 -11.52 -21.06 -0.96
N LYS A 396 -12.33 -21.13 -2.03
CA LYS A 396 -13.80 -20.94 -2.06
C LYS A 396 -14.64 -21.87 -1.17
N GLN A 397 -14.06 -22.78 -0.41
CA GLN A 397 -14.82 -23.81 0.32
C GLN A 397 -15.32 -23.37 1.71
N SER A 398 -15.09 -22.13 2.14
CA SER A 398 -15.28 -21.73 3.55
C SER A 398 -16.19 -20.51 3.76
N TYR A 399 -17.17 -20.25 2.88
CA TYR A 399 -18.14 -19.19 3.15
C TYR A 399 -19.54 -19.54 2.67
N LYS A 400 -20.53 -19.10 3.44
CA LYS A 400 -21.95 -19.15 3.13
C LYS A 400 -22.50 -17.73 3.31
N PHE A 401 -23.27 -17.25 2.34
CA PHE A 401 -24.07 -16.05 2.55
C PHE A 401 -25.30 -16.45 3.39
N ASP A 402 -25.36 -15.98 4.63
CA ASP A 402 -26.57 -16.09 5.46
C ASP A 402 -27.39 -14.82 5.36
N ARG A 403 -28.72 -14.96 5.52
CA ARG A 403 -29.63 -13.82 5.60
C ARG A 403 -29.60 -13.26 7.01
N LEU A 404 -29.63 -11.94 7.13
CA LEU A 404 -29.87 -11.29 8.42
C LEU A 404 -31.27 -11.71 8.89
N ALA A 405 -31.37 -12.43 10.01
CA ALA A 405 -32.67 -12.65 10.65
C ALA A 405 -33.11 -11.30 11.22
N SER A 406 -34.15 -10.72 10.62
CA SER A 406 -34.87 -9.60 11.24
C SER A 406 -35.54 -10.12 12.51
N SER A 407 -35.05 -9.71 13.67
CA SER A 407 -35.66 -9.92 14.98
C SER A 407 -36.84 -9.00 15.19
#